data_AF-A0A539EPS7-F1
#
_entry.id   AF-A0A539EPS7-F1
#
_cell.length_a   1.000
_cell.length_b   1.000
_cell.length_c   1.000
_cell.angle_alpha   90.00
_cell.angle_beta   90.00
_cell.angle_gamma   90.00
#
_symmetry.space_group_name_H-M   'P 1'
#
loop_
_entity.id
_entity.type
_entity.pdbx_description
1 polymer ?
#
loop_
_entity_poly.entity_id
_entity_poly.type
_entity_poly.pdbx_seq_one_letter_code
_entity_poly.pdbx_strand_id
1 'polypeptide(L)'
;MPGPVRALLQLALTAVYGTFRALSLVLGKVLGPWAHLDGRFTHPCLGSTTLWKPEETPAEFRWDVVDSYRWNEENHKPLAVGLSPERLARAHATRLEMGIPEDAWFVGLHVREAGFVDKNEPPSCRNADIANYFPAVRELTARGAWVVRLGDKSMTKLPPMERVIDYAHSPYKNDLMDMYFISKCRMYVGITSGILDTAWLFQRPMVLTNMTTWSFAYPKRPGDLGLTKHLFSKKQGRFLSLKELLGTPWEAQHYHHFGADYDMTENTPEEIRDVVLEFLDRKEGAEPTALQKEFNRGRLDHGRRLLSKASWTDHYTDMHQRYRMSSRLESSKGCLGAKFLEANWERDALAAMIKSTP
;
A
#
# COMPACT_ATOMS: atom_id res chain seq x y z
N MET A 1 5.64 -1.68 -31.64
CA MET A 1 5.19 -0.53 -32.46
C MET A 1 6.40 0.22 -32.99
N PRO A 2 6.44 0.56 -34.29
CA PRO A 2 7.49 1.41 -34.85
C PRO A 2 7.57 2.77 -34.14
N GLY A 3 8.78 3.33 -34.04
CA GLY A 3 9.03 4.62 -33.39
C GLY A 3 8.10 5.77 -33.83
N PRO A 4 7.86 5.97 -35.15
CA PRO A 4 7.05 7.09 -35.64
C PRO A 4 5.56 6.96 -35.26
N VAL A 5 5.01 5.75 -35.36
CA VAL A 5 3.62 5.45 -35.01
C VAL A 5 3.39 5.66 -33.51
N ARG A 6 4.35 5.22 -32.68
CA ARG A 6 4.32 5.45 -31.24
C ARG A 6 4.33 6.94 -30.90
N ALA A 7 5.19 7.73 -31.55
CA ALA A 7 5.29 9.17 -31.31
C ALA A 7 4.00 9.90 -31.69
N LEU A 8 3.41 9.58 -32.84
CA LEU A 8 2.12 10.14 -33.26
C LEU A 8 0.99 9.79 -32.30
N LEU A 9 0.92 8.54 -31.84
CA LEU A 9 -0.08 8.11 -30.87
C LEU A 9 0.10 8.84 -29.52
N GLN A 10 1.35 8.99 -29.05
CA GLN A 10 1.67 9.73 -27.84
C GLN A 10 1.26 11.20 -27.95
N LEU A 11 1.53 11.85 -29.09
CA LEU A 11 1.11 13.22 -29.36
C LEU A 11 -0.41 13.35 -29.36
N ALA A 12 -1.12 12.45 -30.05
CA ALA A 12 -2.59 12.46 -30.09
C ALA A 12 -3.21 12.28 -28.70
N LEU A 13 -2.74 11.30 -27.92
CA LEU A 13 -3.21 11.09 -26.54
C LEU A 13 -2.89 12.30 -25.65
N THR A 14 -1.69 12.88 -25.79
CA THR A 14 -1.30 14.08 -25.03
C THR A 14 -2.19 15.27 -25.39
N ALA A 15 -2.52 15.46 -26.67
CA ALA A 15 -3.41 16.54 -27.10
C ALA A 15 -4.82 16.36 -26.52
N VAL A 16 -5.39 15.15 -26.60
CA VAL A 16 -6.74 14.86 -26.08
C VAL A 16 -6.78 15.02 -24.56
N TYR A 17 -5.98 14.26 -23.83
CA TYR A 17 -6.00 14.26 -22.37
C TYR A 17 -5.46 15.57 -21.78
N GLY A 18 -4.49 16.19 -22.44
CA GLY A 18 -3.99 17.52 -22.06
C GLY A 18 -5.07 18.59 -22.17
N THR A 19 -5.89 18.55 -23.22
CA THR A 19 -7.03 19.47 -23.39
C THR A 19 -8.08 19.27 -22.30
N PHE A 20 -8.50 18.03 -22.04
CA PHE A 20 -9.46 17.75 -20.97
C PHE A 20 -8.89 18.07 -19.58
N ARG A 21 -7.60 17.83 -19.35
CA ARG A 21 -6.95 18.20 -18.09
C ARG A 21 -6.95 19.73 -17.90
N ALA A 22 -6.58 20.48 -18.93
CA ALA A 22 -6.62 21.94 -18.90
C ALA A 22 -8.05 22.46 -18.65
N LEU A 23 -9.04 21.93 -19.36
CA LEU A 23 -10.45 22.24 -19.15
C LEU A 23 -10.91 21.94 -17.72
N SER A 24 -10.57 20.76 -17.19
CA SER A 24 -10.89 20.37 -15.81
C SER A 24 -10.29 21.30 -14.78
N LEU A 25 -9.05 21.77 -14.98
CA LEU A 25 -8.40 22.75 -14.10
C LEU A 25 -9.07 24.12 -14.16
N VAL A 26 -9.45 24.58 -15.37
CA VAL A 26 -10.19 25.83 -15.55
C VAL A 26 -11.56 25.75 -14.88
N LEU A 27 -12.31 24.67 -15.10
CA LEU A 27 -13.61 24.45 -14.47
C LEU A 27 -13.49 24.46 -12.95
N GLY A 28 -12.53 23.71 -12.39
CA GLY A 28 -12.29 23.69 -10.94
C GLY A 28 -11.93 25.07 -10.37
N LYS A 29 -11.17 25.88 -11.11
CA LYS A 29 -10.78 27.23 -10.70
C LYS A 29 -11.94 28.23 -10.77
N VAL A 30 -12.79 28.14 -11.78
CA VAL A 30 -13.89 29.10 -12.04
C VAL A 30 -15.15 28.75 -11.26
N LEU A 31 -15.50 27.46 -11.21
CA LEU A 31 -16.78 26.98 -10.68
C LEU A 31 -16.64 26.27 -9.34
N GLY A 32 -15.41 26.03 -8.87
CA GLY A 32 -15.11 25.35 -7.61
C GLY A 32 -14.73 23.87 -7.78
N PRO A 33 -14.23 23.21 -6.72
CA PRO A 33 -13.62 21.88 -6.79
C PRO A 33 -14.54 20.77 -7.35
N TRP A 34 -15.86 20.88 -7.17
CA TRP A 34 -16.84 19.92 -7.69
C TRP A 34 -16.96 19.95 -9.23
N ALA A 35 -16.47 20.99 -9.90
CA ALA A 35 -16.55 21.13 -11.35
C ALA A 35 -15.37 20.47 -12.09
N HIS A 36 -14.42 19.86 -11.36
CA HIS A 36 -13.39 19.05 -11.99
C HIS A 36 -14.01 17.90 -12.78
N LEU A 37 -13.56 17.72 -14.03
CA LEU A 37 -13.91 16.54 -14.81
C LEU A 37 -13.42 15.27 -14.12
N ASP A 38 -14.21 14.20 -14.25
CA ASP A 38 -13.84 12.86 -13.80
C ASP A 38 -12.45 12.46 -14.33
N GLY A 39 -11.68 11.77 -13.48
CA GLY A 39 -10.31 11.35 -13.77
C GLY A 39 -10.15 10.61 -15.11
N ARG A 40 -11.18 9.87 -15.55
CA ARG A 40 -11.22 9.12 -16.80
C ARG A 40 -11.10 10.01 -18.06
N PHE A 41 -11.48 11.29 -17.96
CA PHE A 41 -11.33 12.25 -19.04
C PHE A 41 -9.97 12.95 -19.03
N THR A 42 -9.30 12.98 -17.87
CA THR A 42 -8.07 13.76 -17.69
C THR A 42 -6.80 12.91 -17.75
N HIS A 43 -6.92 11.59 -17.65
CA HIS A 43 -5.83 10.63 -17.78
C HIS A 43 -6.27 9.41 -18.58
N PRO A 44 -5.40 8.80 -19.40
CA PRO A 44 -5.72 7.60 -20.13
C PRO A 44 -5.97 6.42 -19.19
N CYS A 45 -7.23 5.97 -19.09
CA CYS A 45 -7.63 4.75 -18.39
C CYS A 45 -7.74 3.53 -19.34
N LEU A 46 -7.06 3.58 -20.49
CA LEU A 46 -7.13 2.56 -21.54
C LEU A 46 -6.76 1.18 -20.98
N GLY A 47 -7.62 0.19 -21.23
CA GLY A 47 -7.42 -1.19 -20.80
C GLY A 47 -7.80 -1.49 -19.35
N SER A 48 -8.04 -0.48 -18.51
CA SER A 48 -8.42 -0.70 -17.09
C SER A 48 -9.79 -1.38 -16.95
N THR A 49 -10.72 -1.08 -17.85
CA THR A 49 -12.06 -1.68 -17.91
C THR A 49 -12.05 -3.10 -18.45
N THR A 50 -11.13 -3.42 -19.36
CA THR A 50 -11.04 -4.75 -19.99
C THR A 50 -10.16 -5.72 -19.21
N LEU A 51 -9.16 -5.23 -18.47
CA LEU A 51 -8.18 -6.08 -17.77
C LEU A 51 -8.82 -7.04 -16.76
N TRP A 52 -9.89 -6.61 -16.11
CA TRP A 52 -10.60 -7.38 -15.07
C TRP A 52 -11.94 -7.92 -15.55
N LYS A 53 -12.28 -7.69 -16.82
CA LYS A 53 -13.52 -8.17 -17.41
C LYS A 53 -13.32 -9.65 -17.75
N PRO A 54 -14.18 -10.56 -17.25
CA PRO A 54 -14.11 -11.94 -17.66
C PRO A 54 -14.33 -12.12 -19.17
N GLU A 55 -13.66 -13.11 -19.78
CA GLU A 55 -13.81 -13.43 -21.21
C GLU A 55 -15.27 -13.67 -21.60
N GLU A 56 -15.95 -14.54 -20.87
CA GLU A 56 -17.41 -14.67 -20.89
C GLU A 56 -17.99 -13.76 -19.83
N THR A 57 -18.86 -12.81 -20.19
CA THR A 57 -19.46 -11.88 -19.22
C THR A 57 -20.73 -12.52 -18.63
N PRO A 58 -20.69 -13.11 -17.41
CA PRO A 58 -21.88 -13.70 -16.83
C PRO A 58 -22.92 -12.63 -16.51
N ALA A 59 -24.18 -13.03 -16.34
CA ALA A 59 -25.25 -12.12 -15.90
C ALA A 59 -25.07 -11.67 -14.45
N GLU A 60 -24.28 -12.40 -13.65
CA GLU A 60 -24.01 -12.10 -12.24
C GLU A 60 -22.56 -12.46 -11.88
N PHE A 61 -22.04 -11.84 -10.83
CA PHE A 61 -20.71 -12.15 -10.32
C PHE A 61 -20.62 -13.59 -9.80
N ARG A 62 -19.55 -14.29 -10.18
CA ARG A 62 -19.35 -15.72 -9.93
C ARG A 62 -17.95 -16.03 -9.43
N TRP A 63 -17.85 -16.74 -8.30
CA TRP A 63 -16.57 -17.15 -7.73
C TRP A 63 -15.85 -18.21 -8.56
N ASP A 64 -16.58 -19.12 -9.20
CA ASP A 64 -15.97 -20.13 -10.08
C ASP A 64 -15.25 -19.49 -11.28
N VAL A 65 -15.78 -18.35 -11.77
CA VAL A 65 -15.09 -17.54 -12.79
C VAL A 65 -13.85 -16.88 -12.22
N VAL A 66 -13.86 -16.41 -10.97
CA VAL A 66 -12.63 -15.86 -10.32
C VAL A 66 -11.57 -16.94 -10.16
N ASP A 67 -11.98 -18.12 -9.71
CA ASP A 67 -11.10 -19.25 -9.41
C ASP A 67 -10.44 -19.80 -10.69
N SER A 68 -11.12 -19.74 -11.84
CA SER A 68 -10.57 -20.19 -13.13
C SER A 68 -9.37 -19.35 -13.60
N TYR A 69 -9.28 -18.06 -13.25
CA TYR A 69 -8.14 -17.21 -13.59
C TYR A 69 -6.87 -17.50 -12.80
N ARG A 70 -6.97 -18.26 -11.71
CA ARG A 70 -5.82 -18.60 -10.84
C ARG A 70 -4.94 -17.39 -10.52
N TRP A 71 -5.56 -16.29 -10.08
CA TRP A 71 -4.86 -15.01 -9.82
C TRP A 71 -3.61 -15.13 -8.92
N ASN A 72 -3.61 -16.13 -8.05
CA ASN A 72 -2.49 -16.47 -7.18
C ASN A 72 -1.22 -16.93 -7.92
N GLU A 73 -1.36 -17.50 -9.11
CA GLU A 73 -0.26 -17.90 -10.00
C GLU A 73 0.11 -16.72 -10.89
N GLU A 74 -0.88 -16.12 -11.56
CA GLU A 74 -0.68 -15.03 -12.52
C GLU A 74 0.01 -13.80 -11.92
N ASN A 75 -0.46 -13.29 -10.77
CA ASN A 75 0.10 -12.08 -10.15
C ASN A 75 1.47 -12.30 -9.49
N HIS A 76 1.94 -13.54 -9.41
CA HIS A 76 3.25 -13.88 -8.86
C HIS A 76 4.30 -14.17 -9.93
N LYS A 77 3.92 -14.15 -11.21
CA LYS A 77 4.88 -14.23 -12.31
C LYS A 77 5.84 -13.02 -12.23
N PRO A 78 7.15 -13.23 -12.40
CA PRO A 78 8.10 -12.12 -12.45
C PRO A 78 7.73 -11.13 -13.54
N LEU A 79 7.65 -9.85 -13.19
CA LEU A 79 7.38 -8.79 -14.14
C LEU A 79 8.71 -8.26 -14.68
N ALA A 80 8.87 -8.23 -16.00
CA ALA A 80 10.02 -7.64 -16.67
C ALA A 80 9.93 -6.10 -16.68
N VAL A 81 9.78 -5.50 -15.49
CA VAL A 81 9.66 -4.06 -15.29
C VAL A 81 10.93 -3.55 -14.62
N GLY A 82 11.55 -2.53 -15.20
CA GLY A 82 12.78 -1.95 -14.71
C GLY A 82 13.06 -0.58 -15.31
N LEU A 83 14.00 0.15 -14.69
CA LEU A 83 14.58 1.36 -15.27
C LEU A 83 15.48 0.98 -16.46
N SER A 84 15.53 1.84 -17.47
CA SER A 84 16.50 1.68 -18.56
C SER A 84 17.93 1.74 -18.03
N PRO A 85 18.92 1.09 -18.68
CA PRO A 85 20.32 1.12 -18.23
C PRO A 85 20.86 2.53 -18.01
N GLU A 86 20.53 3.47 -18.90
CA GLU A 86 20.90 4.89 -18.78
C GLU A 86 20.31 5.55 -17.53
N ARG A 87 18.99 5.38 -17.29
CA ARG A 87 18.31 5.93 -16.12
C ARG A 87 18.83 5.31 -14.83
N LEU A 88 19.15 4.03 -14.87
CA LEU A 88 19.73 3.31 -13.74
C LEU A 88 21.13 3.84 -13.39
N ALA A 89 21.99 4.03 -14.39
CA ALA A 89 23.33 4.59 -14.19
C ALA A 89 23.28 6.01 -13.63
N ARG A 90 22.39 6.87 -14.17
CA ARG A 90 22.20 8.22 -13.66
C ARG A 90 21.73 8.24 -12.21
N ALA A 91 20.72 7.43 -11.87
CA ALA A 91 20.21 7.36 -10.51
C ALA A 91 21.23 6.75 -9.53
N HIS A 92 22.05 5.79 -10.00
CA HIS A 92 23.15 5.25 -9.21
C HIS A 92 24.19 6.32 -8.89
N ALA A 93 24.61 7.13 -9.87
CA ALA A 93 25.53 8.25 -9.61
C ALA A 93 24.97 9.22 -8.57
N THR A 94 23.69 9.59 -8.68
CA THR A 94 23.02 10.44 -7.70
C THR A 94 22.98 9.81 -6.29
N ARG A 95 22.76 8.50 -6.18
CA ARG A 95 22.84 7.79 -4.89
C ARG A 95 24.22 7.94 -4.23
N LEU A 96 25.30 7.86 -5.01
CA LEU A 96 26.66 8.02 -4.48
C LEU A 96 26.92 9.46 -4.03
N GLU A 97 26.44 10.45 -4.79
CA GLU A 97 26.50 11.87 -4.41
C GLU A 97 25.74 12.16 -3.10
N MET A 98 24.67 11.41 -2.84
CA MET A 98 23.92 11.49 -1.57
C MET A 98 24.66 10.87 -0.37
N GLY A 99 25.83 10.26 -0.59
CA GLY A 99 26.66 9.66 0.46
C GLY A 99 26.27 8.23 0.83
N ILE A 100 25.39 7.58 0.07
CA ILE A 100 25.06 6.15 0.26
C ILE A 100 26.12 5.31 -0.48
N PRO A 101 26.97 4.53 0.20
CA PRO A 101 28.05 3.75 -0.42
C PRO A 101 27.52 2.75 -1.45
N GLU A 102 28.35 2.38 -2.43
CA GLU A 102 27.98 1.49 -3.53
C GLU A 102 27.55 0.09 -3.07
N ASP A 103 28.34 -0.50 -2.16
CA ASP A 103 28.14 -1.83 -1.57
C ASP A 103 27.08 -1.85 -0.46
N ALA A 104 26.59 -0.69 -0.04
CA ALA A 104 25.57 -0.61 0.98
C ALA A 104 24.23 -1.20 0.51
N TRP A 105 23.52 -1.84 1.43
CA TRP A 105 22.11 -2.14 1.23
C TRP A 105 21.26 -1.10 1.94
N PHE A 106 20.08 -0.81 1.39
CA PHE A 106 19.20 0.20 1.94
C PHE A 106 17.74 -0.23 1.94
N VAL A 107 16.97 0.37 2.85
CA VAL A 107 15.53 0.20 3.01
C VAL A 107 14.83 1.46 2.52
N GLY A 108 13.79 1.29 1.71
CA GLY A 108 12.88 2.37 1.38
C GLY A 108 11.81 2.47 2.47
N LEU A 109 11.75 3.60 3.18
CA LEU A 109 10.76 3.86 4.21
C LEU A 109 9.74 4.89 3.71
N HIS A 110 8.45 4.59 3.80
CA HIS A 110 7.40 5.57 3.53
C HIS A 110 6.26 5.50 4.54
N VAL A 111 6.06 6.60 5.27
CA VAL A 111 4.99 6.78 6.25
C VAL A 111 4.16 7.99 5.82
N ARG A 112 2.90 7.77 5.45
CA ARG A 112 2.04 8.84 4.94
C ARG A 112 1.65 9.80 6.07
N GLU A 113 1.74 11.09 5.78
CA GLU A 113 1.25 12.17 6.64
C GLU A 113 0.17 13.00 5.94
N ALA A 114 -0.48 13.90 6.68
CA ALA A 114 -1.60 14.71 6.19
C ALA A 114 -1.20 15.76 5.13
N GLY A 115 0.08 16.06 4.97
CA GLY A 115 0.57 17.21 4.19
C GLY A 115 0.17 17.25 2.70
N PHE A 116 -0.25 16.12 2.12
CA PHE A 116 -0.67 16.04 0.71
C PHE A 116 -2.16 16.41 0.47
N VAL A 117 -2.99 16.47 1.52
CA VAL A 117 -4.44 16.72 1.42
C VAL A 117 -4.76 18.10 2.02
N ASP A 118 -5.81 18.76 1.50
CA ASP A 118 -6.25 20.08 1.99
C ASP A 118 -6.44 20.07 3.52
N LYS A 119 -5.99 21.14 4.20
CA LYS A 119 -6.00 21.28 5.67
C LYS A 119 -7.42 21.24 6.26
N ASN A 120 -8.44 21.33 5.41
CA ASN A 120 -9.85 21.32 5.77
C ASN A 120 -10.47 19.91 5.79
N GLU A 121 -9.74 18.86 5.37
CA GLU A 121 -10.22 17.49 5.48
C GLU A 121 -9.90 16.88 6.86
N PRO A 122 -10.81 16.07 7.44
CA PRO A 122 -10.51 15.34 8.66
C PRO A 122 -9.26 14.45 8.48
N PRO A 123 -8.43 14.29 9.52
CA PRO A 123 -7.23 13.47 9.46
C PRO A 123 -7.55 12.09 8.89
N SER A 124 -6.93 11.77 7.76
CA SER A 124 -7.15 10.49 7.11
C SER A 124 -6.70 9.36 8.04
N CYS A 125 -7.57 8.38 8.28
CA CYS A 125 -7.28 7.17 9.06
C CYS A 125 -6.07 6.37 8.57
N ARG A 126 -5.56 6.69 7.37
CA ARG A 126 -4.36 6.09 6.77
C ARG A 126 -3.06 6.73 7.22
N ASN A 127 -3.07 7.90 7.88
CA ASN A 127 -1.83 8.53 8.31
C ASN A 127 -1.21 7.77 9.48
N ALA A 128 0.09 7.95 9.67
CA ALA A 128 0.81 7.46 10.84
C ALA A 128 1.91 8.44 11.25
N ASP A 129 2.26 8.44 12.53
CA ASP A 129 3.37 9.24 13.05
C ASP A 129 4.71 8.59 12.70
N ILE A 130 5.59 9.34 12.04
CA ILE A 130 6.94 8.90 11.69
C ILE A 130 7.79 8.58 12.93
N ALA A 131 7.53 9.21 14.07
CA ALA A 131 8.25 8.96 15.31
C ALA A 131 8.09 7.50 15.79
N ASN A 132 6.94 6.87 15.50
CA ASN A 132 6.69 5.46 15.82
C ASN A 132 7.64 4.50 15.09
N TYR A 133 8.29 4.95 14.01
CA TYR A 133 9.22 4.12 13.23
C TYR A 133 10.67 4.24 13.72
N PHE A 134 11.00 5.18 14.61
CA PHE A 134 12.38 5.41 15.03
C PHE A 134 13.03 4.18 15.69
N PRO A 135 12.34 3.37 16.52
CA PRO A 135 12.93 2.12 17.01
C PRO A 135 13.31 1.15 15.89
N ALA A 136 12.42 0.95 14.91
CA ALA A 136 12.70 0.10 13.75
C ALA A 136 13.84 0.64 12.88
N VAL A 137 13.91 1.96 12.69
CA VAL A 137 15.00 2.62 11.96
C VAL A 137 16.35 2.39 12.67
N ARG A 138 16.40 2.49 14.00
CA ARG A 138 17.61 2.21 14.77
C ARG A 138 18.08 0.76 14.64
N GLU A 139 17.15 -0.20 14.68
CA GLU A 139 17.49 -1.62 14.47
C GLU A 139 18.04 -1.86 13.05
N LEU A 140 17.46 -1.23 12.04
CA LEU A 140 17.93 -1.31 10.66
C LEU A 140 19.35 -0.75 10.53
N THR A 141 19.61 0.45 11.04
CA THR A 141 20.91 1.10 10.90
C THR A 141 21.99 0.42 11.74
N ALA A 142 21.64 -0.14 12.92
CA ALA A 142 22.53 -0.97 13.73
C ALA A 142 22.97 -2.26 12.99
N ARG A 143 22.12 -2.79 12.10
CA ARG A 143 22.43 -3.91 11.21
C ARG A 143 23.15 -3.49 9.91
N GLY A 144 23.60 -2.25 9.82
CA GLY A 144 24.34 -1.70 8.69
C GLY A 144 23.48 -1.25 7.51
N ALA A 145 22.15 -1.22 7.65
CA ALA A 145 21.28 -0.68 6.61
C ALA A 145 21.43 0.83 6.48
N TRP A 146 21.27 1.34 5.26
CA TRP A 146 20.83 2.72 5.07
C TRP A 146 19.30 2.78 5.02
N VAL A 147 18.71 3.83 5.59
CA VAL A 147 17.26 4.06 5.50
C VAL A 147 17.02 5.31 4.66
N VAL A 148 16.29 5.15 3.55
CA VAL A 148 15.92 6.26 2.66
C VAL A 148 14.44 6.55 2.84
N ARG A 149 14.12 7.69 3.44
CA ARG A 149 12.73 8.11 3.63
C ARG A 149 12.16 8.74 2.36
N LEU A 150 11.24 8.01 1.75
CA LEU A 150 10.46 8.41 0.59
C LEU A 150 9.25 9.26 1.01
N GLY A 151 8.66 9.98 0.06
CA GLY A 151 7.53 10.87 0.29
C GLY A 151 7.75 12.21 -0.40
N ASP A 152 7.19 13.27 0.16
CA ASP A 152 7.35 14.63 -0.38
C ASP A 152 7.59 15.66 0.74
N LYS A 153 7.97 16.88 0.33
CA LYS A 153 8.37 17.98 1.22
C LYS A 153 7.27 18.49 2.17
N SER A 154 6.02 18.04 2.03
CA SER A 154 4.93 18.40 2.95
C SER A 154 4.95 17.58 4.24
N MET A 155 5.71 16.48 4.26
CA MET A 155 5.84 15.61 5.42
C MET A 155 6.74 16.24 6.49
N THR A 156 6.61 15.80 7.74
CA THR A 156 7.46 16.27 8.83
C THR A 156 8.93 15.98 8.53
N LYS A 157 9.86 16.93 8.77
CA LYS A 157 11.29 16.71 8.55
C LYS A 157 11.87 15.74 9.59
N LEU A 158 12.72 14.80 9.18
CA LEU A 158 13.40 13.92 10.11
C LEU A 158 14.48 14.67 10.91
N PRO A 159 14.69 14.31 12.19
CA PRO A 159 15.92 14.69 12.88
C PRO A 159 17.13 14.00 12.21
N PRO A 160 18.34 14.58 12.30
CA PRO A 160 19.56 13.92 11.85
C PRO A 160 19.74 12.57 12.56
N MET A 161 19.97 11.51 11.78
CA MET A 161 20.20 10.15 12.28
C MET A 161 21.27 9.47 11.41
N GLU A 162 22.15 8.69 12.03
CA GLU A 162 23.22 7.97 11.32
C GLU A 162 22.64 6.97 10.32
N ARG A 163 23.19 6.94 9.09
CA ARG A 163 22.72 6.09 7.97
C ARG A 163 21.24 6.32 7.57
N VAL A 164 20.65 7.47 7.89
CA VAL A 164 19.31 7.83 7.46
C VAL A 164 19.35 9.03 6.51
N ILE A 165 18.71 8.90 5.36
CA ILE A 165 18.54 9.97 4.39
C ILE A 165 17.07 10.40 4.35
N ASP A 166 16.79 11.63 4.76
CA ASP A 166 15.49 12.28 4.58
C ASP A 166 15.32 12.75 3.14
N TYR A 167 15.19 11.78 2.23
CA TYR A 167 15.18 12.02 0.79
C TYR A 167 14.01 12.91 0.35
N ALA A 168 12.86 12.83 1.02
CA ALA A 168 11.69 13.69 0.80
C ALA A 168 12.01 15.20 0.90
N HIS A 169 12.99 15.57 1.73
CA HIS A 169 13.46 16.95 1.94
C HIS A 169 14.79 17.26 1.26
N SER A 170 15.34 16.31 0.49
CA SER A 170 16.64 16.46 -0.16
C SER A 170 16.53 17.19 -1.51
N PRO A 171 17.59 17.89 -1.97
CA PRO A 171 17.61 18.48 -3.31
C PRO A 171 17.61 17.43 -4.43
N TYR A 172 17.86 16.17 -4.09
CA TYR A 172 17.87 15.04 -5.02
C TYR A 172 16.47 14.48 -5.31
N LYS A 173 15.42 14.97 -4.63
CA LYS A 173 14.04 14.51 -4.80
C LYS A 173 13.56 14.73 -6.23
N ASN A 174 13.29 13.63 -6.95
CA ASN A 174 12.67 13.66 -8.27
C ASN A 174 12.07 12.28 -8.64
N ASP A 175 11.23 12.25 -9.68
CA ASP A 175 10.50 11.03 -10.09
C ASP A 175 11.42 9.87 -10.47
N LEU A 176 12.60 10.13 -11.04
CA LEU A 176 13.56 9.07 -11.35
C LEU A 176 14.11 8.44 -10.06
N MET A 177 14.48 9.27 -9.09
CA MET A 177 15.02 8.80 -7.82
C MET A 177 13.96 8.09 -6.96
N ASP A 178 12.68 8.48 -7.05
CA ASP A 178 11.57 7.75 -6.42
C ASP A 178 11.52 6.30 -6.93
N MET A 179 11.53 6.14 -8.26
CA MET A 179 11.51 4.83 -8.91
C MET A 179 12.78 4.03 -8.61
N TYR A 180 13.95 4.69 -8.57
CA TYR A 180 15.22 4.04 -8.27
C TYR A 180 15.24 3.48 -6.85
N PHE A 181 14.95 4.31 -5.84
CA PHE A 181 15.01 3.87 -4.45
C PHE A 181 13.99 2.77 -4.17
N ILE A 182 12.79 2.85 -4.73
CA ILE A 182 11.81 1.76 -4.58
C ILE A 182 12.28 0.51 -5.33
N SER A 183 12.74 0.61 -6.58
CA SER A 183 13.13 -0.58 -7.36
C SER A 183 14.39 -1.29 -6.84
N LYS A 184 15.26 -0.59 -6.10
CA LYS A 184 16.56 -1.11 -5.64
C LYS A 184 16.67 -1.31 -4.12
N CYS A 185 15.71 -0.87 -3.30
CA CYS A 185 15.76 -1.10 -1.85
C CYS A 185 15.70 -2.59 -1.50
N ARG A 186 16.51 -3.08 -0.56
CA ARG A 186 16.47 -4.49 -0.11
C ARG A 186 15.07 -4.91 0.32
N MET A 187 14.37 -4.01 1.00
CA MET A 187 12.95 -4.14 1.36
C MET A 187 12.29 -2.76 1.40
N TYR A 188 10.98 -2.76 1.23
CA TYR A 188 10.12 -1.60 1.42
C TYR A 188 9.40 -1.69 2.77
N VAL A 189 9.54 -0.68 3.62
CA VAL A 189 8.76 -0.53 4.85
C VAL A 189 7.80 0.62 4.64
N GLY A 190 6.51 0.39 4.80
CA GLY A 190 5.57 1.50 4.70
C GLY A 190 4.16 1.13 5.07
N ILE A 191 3.23 1.91 4.53
CA ILE A 191 1.81 1.81 4.82
C ILE A 191 0.97 1.77 3.52
N THR A 192 -0.33 1.50 3.64
CA THR A 192 -1.27 1.49 2.51
C THR A 192 -1.50 2.89 1.92
N SER A 193 -0.67 3.25 0.93
CA SER A 193 -0.65 4.54 0.23
C SER A 193 -0.30 4.34 -1.25
N GLY A 194 -0.46 5.36 -2.11
CA GLY A 194 -0.23 5.20 -3.56
C GLY A 194 1.19 4.75 -3.94
N ILE A 195 2.21 5.16 -3.19
CA ILE A 195 3.60 4.75 -3.44
C ILE A 195 3.84 3.23 -3.25
N LEU A 196 2.97 2.56 -2.48
CA LEU A 196 3.01 1.10 -2.30
C LEU A 196 2.81 0.37 -3.63
N ASP A 197 1.97 0.91 -4.52
CA ASP A 197 1.73 0.30 -5.83
C ASP A 197 3.01 0.23 -6.67
N THR A 198 3.94 1.18 -6.49
CA THR A 198 5.26 1.14 -7.13
C THR A 198 6.15 0.04 -6.54
N ALA A 199 6.09 -0.20 -5.22
CA ALA A 199 6.81 -1.30 -4.59
C ALA A 199 6.25 -2.67 -5.04
N TRP A 200 4.92 -2.78 -5.23
CA TRP A 200 4.29 -3.95 -5.84
C TRP A 200 4.71 -4.14 -7.29
N LEU A 201 4.77 -3.07 -8.09
CA LEU A 201 5.20 -3.13 -9.49
C LEU A 201 6.62 -3.69 -9.64
N PHE A 202 7.56 -3.22 -8.81
CA PHE A 202 8.93 -3.74 -8.78
C PHE A 202 9.09 -5.03 -7.96
N GLN A 203 7.97 -5.57 -7.46
CA GLN A 203 7.90 -6.78 -6.68
C GLN A 203 8.92 -6.78 -5.52
N ARG A 204 9.08 -5.67 -4.80
CA ARG A 204 10.02 -5.64 -3.68
C ARG A 204 9.45 -6.42 -2.48
N PRO A 205 10.30 -7.14 -1.72
CA PRO A 205 9.91 -7.64 -0.40
C PRO A 205 9.48 -6.48 0.51
N MET A 206 8.47 -6.70 1.36
CA MET A 206 7.91 -5.59 2.15
C MET A 206 7.37 -5.95 3.52
N VAL A 207 7.34 -4.90 4.35
CA VAL A 207 6.63 -4.84 5.63
C VAL A 207 5.60 -3.71 5.55
N LEU A 208 4.33 -4.06 5.63
CA LEU A 208 3.20 -3.12 5.58
C LEU A 208 2.62 -2.90 6.97
N THR A 209 2.95 -1.76 7.56
CA THR A 209 2.48 -1.37 8.90
C THR A 209 1.25 -0.47 8.80
N ASN A 210 0.55 -0.27 9.91
CA ASN A 210 -0.55 0.69 10.01
C ASN A 210 -1.62 0.50 8.91
N MET A 211 -1.87 -0.73 8.50
CA MET A 211 -2.82 -1.03 7.44
C MET A 211 -4.24 -0.72 7.91
N THR A 212 -4.96 0.09 7.13
CA THR A 212 -6.39 0.39 7.38
C THR A 212 -7.32 -0.63 6.75
N THR A 213 -6.79 -1.48 5.86
CA THR A 213 -7.55 -2.56 5.22
C THR A 213 -6.78 -3.86 5.38
N TRP A 214 -7.47 -4.96 5.65
CA TRP A 214 -6.87 -6.29 5.69
C TRP A 214 -7.38 -7.21 4.59
N SER A 215 -8.47 -6.86 3.89
CA SER A 215 -9.03 -7.74 2.87
C SER A 215 -8.30 -7.63 1.52
N PHE A 216 -8.11 -6.42 0.99
CA PHE A 216 -7.73 -6.21 -0.43
C PHE A 216 -6.38 -5.51 -0.65
N ALA A 217 -5.93 -4.66 0.28
CA ALA A 217 -4.56 -4.15 0.30
C ALA A 217 -3.81 -4.81 1.46
N TYR A 218 -3.24 -5.97 1.15
CA TYR A 218 -2.59 -6.89 2.10
C TYR A 218 -1.19 -7.26 1.56
N PRO A 219 -0.23 -7.68 2.41
CA PRO A 219 1.07 -8.20 2.00
C PRO A 219 0.98 -9.19 0.83
N LYS A 220 1.73 -8.93 -0.26
CA LYS A 220 1.46 -9.57 -1.54
C LYS A 220 2.23 -10.86 -1.76
N ARG A 221 3.52 -10.89 -1.43
CA ARG A 221 4.41 -12.00 -1.74
C ARG A 221 4.59 -12.93 -0.53
N PRO A 222 4.92 -14.22 -0.74
CA PRO A 222 5.44 -15.04 0.34
C PRO A 222 6.67 -14.35 0.93
N GLY A 223 6.78 -14.28 2.25
CA GLY A 223 7.83 -13.48 2.88
C GLY A 223 7.32 -12.17 3.46
N ASP A 224 6.42 -11.49 2.75
CA ASP A 224 5.94 -10.17 3.15
C ASP A 224 5.11 -10.25 4.43
N LEU A 225 5.31 -9.25 5.29
CA LEU A 225 4.62 -9.13 6.57
C LEU A 225 3.79 -7.85 6.63
N GLY A 226 2.81 -7.82 7.51
CA GLY A 226 2.07 -6.60 7.79
C GLY A 226 1.47 -6.53 9.19
N LEU A 227 0.97 -5.34 9.53
CA LEU A 227 0.28 -5.01 10.76
C LEU A 227 -0.96 -4.20 10.39
N THR A 228 -2.11 -4.61 10.89
CA THR A 228 -3.31 -3.76 10.86
C THR A 228 -3.20 -2.71 11.94
N LYS A 229 -3.77 -1.53 11.70
CA LYS A 229 -4.12 -0.63 12.82
C LYS A 229 -5.05 -1.36 13.78
N HIS A 230 -4.98 -1.02 15.07
CA HIS A 230 -5.92 -1.52 16.06
C HIS A 230 -7.29 -0.91 15.81
N LEU A 231 -8.33 -1.72 15.83
CA LEU A 231 -9.69 -1.28 15.53
C LEU A 231 -10.50 -1.16 16.83
N PHE A 232 -10.90 0.05 17.18
CA PHE A 232 -11.78 0.31 18.32
C PHE A 232 -13.24 0.34 17.87
N SER A 233 -14.13 -0.38 18.56
CA SER A 233 -15.59 -0.27 18.37
C SER A 233 -16.17 0.59 19.48
N LYS A 234 -16.78 1.72 19.10
CA LYS A 234 -17.44 2.67 20.01
C LYS A 234 -18.65 2.04 20.67
N LYS A 235 -19.45 1.27 19.94
CA LYS A 235 -20.60 0.53 20.46
C LYS A 235 -20.20 -0.48 21.53
N GLN A 236 -19.07 -1.18 21.34
CA GLN A 236 -18.57 -2.14 22.33
C GLN A 236 -17.67 -1.52 23.40
N GLY A 237 -17.23 -0.26 23.20
CA GLY A 237 -16.35 0.46 24.12
C GLY A 237 -14.97 -0.18 24.28
N ARG A 238 -14.46 -0.90 23.26
CA ARG A 238 -13.19 -1.63 23.32
C ARG A 238 -12.55 -1.84 21.96
N PHE A 239 -11.26 -2.17 21.97
CA PHE A 239 -10.58 -2.72 20.81
C PHE A 239 -11.08 -4.13 20.48
N LEU A 240 -11.21 -4.41 19.18
CA LEU A 240 -11.58 -5.71 18.63
C LEU A 240 -10.34 -6.56 18.41
N SER A 241 -10.42 -7.86 18.72
CA SER A 241 -9.34 -8.79 18.44
C SER A 241 -9.21 -9.08 16.95
N LEU A 242 -8.04 -9.57 16.50
CA LEU A 242 -7.81 -9.89 15.09
C LEU A 242 -8.77 -10.98 14.56
N LYS A 243 -9.25 -11.86 15.44
CA LYS A 243 -10.28 -12.84 15.09
C LYS A 243 -11.64 -12.19 14.85
N GLU A 244 -12.00 -11.20 15.66
CA GLU A 244 -13.24 -10.41 15.49
C GLU A 244 -13.21 -9.56 14.21
N LEU A 245 -12.03 -9.04 13.82
CA LEU A 245 -11.85 -8.27 12.58
C LEU A 245 -12.37 -9.02 11.34
N LEU A 246 -12.25 -10.35 11.32
CA LEU A 246 -12.68 -11.22 10.21
C LEU A 246 -14.22 -11.32 10.07
N GLY A 247 -14.98 -10.82 11.05
CA GLY A 247 -16.45 -10.76 11.02
C GLY A 247 -17.02 -9.35 10.83
N THR A 248 -16.17 -8.32 10.77
CA THR A 248 -16.62 -6.92 10.66
C THR A 248 -17.13 -6.58 9.25
N PRO A 249 -17.95 -5.54 9.06
CA PRO A 249 -18.43 -5.17 7.73
C PRO A 249 -17.38 -4.35 6.96
N TRP A 250 -17.64 -4.00 5.70
CA TRP A 250 -16.66 -3.28 4.85
C TRP A 250 -16.27 -1.91 5.41
N GLU A 251 -17.21 -1.23 6.06
CA GLU A 251 -17.08 0.08 6.67
C GLU A 251 -16.01 0.10 7.78
N ALA A 252 -15.71 -1.04 8.39
CA ALA A 252 -14.64 -1.18 9.39
C ALA A 252 -13.23 -1.10 8.79
N GLN A 253 -13.10 -1.14 7.47
CA GLN A 253 -11.83 -1.05 6.74
C GLN A 253 -11.90 -0.05 5.56
N HIS A 254 -13.05 0.58 5.32
CA HIS A 254 -13.20 1.52 4.23
C HIS A 254 -12.53 2.85 4.57
N TYR A 255 -11.35 3.10 4.02
CA TYR A 255 -10.55 4.29 4.39
C TYR A 255 -11.12 5.65 3.92
N HIS A 256 -12.02 5.70 2.93
CA HIS A 256 -12.79 6.91 2.58
C HIS A 256 -14.13 7.06 3.32
N HIS A 257 -14.86 5.97 3.56
CA HIS A 257 -16.18 5.96 4.20
C HIS A 257 -16.14 5.11 5.46
N PHE A 258 -15.26 5.51 6.37
CA PHE A 258 -15.01 4.75 7.57
C PHE A 258 -16.24 4.80 8.50
N GLY A 259 -16.69 3.63 8.95
CA GLY A 259 -17.96 3.51 9.68
C GLY A 259 -17.95 4.28 10.98
N ALA A 260 -19.07 4.93 11.31
CA ALA A 260 -19.18 5.78 12.50
C ALA A 260 -18.92 5.05 13.82
N ASP A 261 -19.09 3.73 13.86
CA ASP A 261 -18.80 2.88 15.04
C ASP A 261 -17.30 2.69 15.29
N TYR A 262 -16.47 2.85 14.27
CA TYR A 262 -15.07 2.43 14.35
C TYR A 262 -14.14 3.63 14.53
N ASP A 263 -13.02 3.39 15.21
CA ASP A 263 -11.81 4.22 15.21
C ASP A 263 -10.59 3.32 14.95
N MET A 264 -9.53 3.88 14.36
CA MET A 264 -8.27 3.17 14.14
C MET A 264 -7.16 3.82 14.95
N THR A 265 -6.42 3.00 15.69
CA THR A 265 -5.23 3.42 16.43
C THR A 265 -3.98 2.84 15.79
N GLU A 266 -2.91 3.63 15.76
CA GLU A 266 -1.65 3.22 15.16
C GLU A 266 -1.04 2.02 15.85
N ASN A 267 -0.21 1.28 15.12
CA ASN A 267 0.67 0.30 15.75
C ASN A 267 1.67 1.00 16.65
N THR A 268 2.03 0.36 17.74
CA THR A 268 3.04 0.90 18.66
C THR A 268 4.43 0.87 18.03
N PRO A 269 5.37 1.71 18.52
CA PRO A 269 6.75 1.66 18.06
C PRO A 269 7.40 0.28 18.21
N GLU A 270 7.04 -0.46 19.26
CA GLU A 270 7.50 -1.81 19.54
C GLU A 270 6.95 -2.82 18.55
N GLU A 271 5.67 -2.75 18.20
CA GLU A 271 5.08 -3.63 17.19
C GLU A 271 5.73 -3.43 15.81
N ILE A 272 5.96 -2.17 15.42
CA ILE A 272 6.63 -1.82 14.16
C ILE A 272 8.07 -2.34 14.14
N ARG A 273 8.81 -2.16 15.24
CA ARG A 273 10.15 -2.72 15.40
C ARG A 273 10.12 -4.24 15.28
N ASP A 274 9.24 -4.89 16.01
CA ASP A 274 9.19 -6.35 16.12
C ASP A 274 8.86 -7.01 14.78
N VAL A 275 7.94 -6.46 13.98
CA VAL A 275 7.64 -7.00 12.65
C VAL A 275 8.78 -6.79 11.64
N VAL A 276 9.54 -5.70 11.77
CA VAL A 276 10.74 -5.45 10.96
C VAL A 276 11.83 -6.46 11.32
N LEU A 277 12.03 -6.73 12.61
CA LEU A 277 12.96 -7.76 13.07
C LEU A 277 12.52 -9.16 12.64
N GLU A 278 11.23 -9.49 12.77
CA GLU A 278 10.65 -10.75 12.29
C GLU A 278 10.93 -10.95 10.80
N PHE A 279 10.79 -9.89 9.99
CA PHE A 279 11.10 -9.94 8.57
C PHE A 279 12.60 -10.20 8.31
N LEU A 280 13.50 -9.52 9.02
CA LEU A 280 14.94 -9.62 8.81
C LEU A 280 15.53 -10.94 9.31
N ASP A 281 15.01 -11.47 10.41
CA ASP A 281 15.48 -12.70 11.06
C ASP A 281 14.84 -13.95 10.47
N ARG A 282 13.88 -13.79 9.55
CA ARG A 282 13.22 -14.89 8.85
C ARG A 282 14.23 -15.67 8.00
N LYS A 283 14.26 -16.99 8.22
CA LYS A 283 15.00 -17.92 7.35
C LYS A 283 14.33 -18.03 5.99
N GLU A 284 15.14 -18.10 4.93
CA GLU A 284 14.63 -18.38 3.60
C GLU A 284 13.83 -19.69 3.58
N GLY A 285 12.67 -19.68 2.94
CA GLY A 285 11.76 -20.83 2.91
C GLY A 285 11.00 -21.10 4.21
N ALA A 286 11.09 -20.24 5.23
CA ALA A 286 10.30 -20.41 6.45
C ALA A 286 8.79 -20.39 6.13
N GLU A 287 8.08 -21.40 6.63
CA GLU A 287 6.64 -21.54 6.48
C GLU A 287 5.88 -20.57 7.41
N PRO A 288 4.71 -20.04 7.00
CA PRO A 288 3.86 -19.28 7.90
C PRO A 288 3.42 -20.11 9.11
N THR A 289 3.30 -19.44 10.26
CA THR A 289 2.82 -20.05 11.52
C THR A 289 1.36 -20.51 11.42
N ALA A 290 0.90 -21.30 12.38
CA ALA A 290 -0.49 -21.76 12.43
C ALA A 290 -1.48 -20.58 12.47
N LEU A 291 -1.23 -19.57 13.31
CA LEU A 291 -2.08 -18.37 13.39
C LEU A 291 -2.02 -17.53 12.11
N GLN A 292 -0.86 -17.41 11.46
CA GLN A 292 -0.76 -16.73 10.15
C GLN A 292 -1.62 -17.44 9.10
N LYS A 293 -1.57 -18.78 9.05
CA LYS A 293 -2.40 -19.60 8.14
C LYS A 293 -3.89 -19.46 8.48
N GLU A 294 -4.25 -19.42 9.75
CA GLU A 294 -5.62 -19.25 10.22
C GLU A 294 -6.19 -17.87 9.85
N PHE A 295 -5.47 -16.78 10.16
CA PHE A 295 -5.88 -15.43 9.79
C PHE A 295 -6.01 -15.29 8.26
N ASN A 296 -5.05 -15.80 7.49
CA ASN A 296 -5.10 -15.73 6.03
C ASN A 296 -6.32 -16.43 5.44
N ARG A 297 -6.69 -17.60 5.98
CA ARG A 297 -7.91 -18.32 5.57
C ARG A 297 -9.17 -17.51 5.90
N GLY A 298 -9.28 -17.03 7.15
CA GLY A 298 -10.42 -16.23 7.56
C GLY A 298 -10.52 -14.90 6.81
N ARG A 299 -9.39 -14.29 6.43
CA ARG A 299 -9.32 -13.09 5.58
C ARG A 299 -9.87 -13.36 4.18
N LEU A 300 -9.52 -14.50 3.58
CA LEU A 300 -10.07 -14.91 2.28
C LEU A 300 -11.59 -15.11 2.40
N ASP A 301 -12.06 -15.87 3.38
CA ASP A 301 -13.49 -16.10 3.59
C ASP A 301 -14.24 -14.78 3.84
N HIS A 302 -13.64 -13.87 4.62
CA HIS A 302 -14.16 -12.54 4.87
C HIS A 302 -14.29 -11.71 3.59
N GLY A 303 -13.21 -11.60 2.82
CA GLY A 303 -13.20 -10.87 1.55
C GLY A 303 -14.19 -11.45 0.54
N ARG A 304 -14.33 -12.79 0.50
CA ARG A 304 -15.31 -13.45 -0.36
C ARG A 304 -16.74 -13.11 0.05
N ARG A 305 -17.06 -13.13 1.36
CA ARG A 305 -18.37 -12.69 1.86
C ARG A 305 -18.70 -11.25 1.51
N LEU A 306 -17.72 -10.34 1.62
CA LEU A 306 -17.90 -8.93 1.26
C LEU A 306 -18.20 -8.79 -0.24
N LEU A 307 -17.39 -9.42 -1.09
CA LEU A 307 -17.53 -9.34 -2.55
C LEU A 307 -18.68 -10.18 -3.10
N SER A 308 -19.33 -11.03 -2.32
CA SER A 308 -20.57 -11.71 -2.74
C SER A 308 -21.79 -10.79 -2.73
N LYS A 309 -21.72 -9.65 -2.04
CA LYS A 309 -22.80 -8.66 -1.98
C LYS A 309 -22.56 -7.56 -3.02
N ALA A 310 -23.62 -7.14 -3.71
CA ALA A 310 -23.55 -5.99 -4.60
C ALA A 310 -23.19 -4.73 -3.80
N SER A 311 -22.22 -3.97 -4.30
CA SER A 311 -21.70 -2.75 -3.67
C SER A 311 -22.14 -1.49 -4.40
N TRP A 312 -22.52 -1.61 -5.68
CA TRP A 312 -22.91 -0.49 -6.53
C TRP A 312 -24.29 -0.72 -7.15
N THR A 313 -24.97 0.38 -7.49
CA THR A 313 -26.26 0.34 -8.19
C THR A 313 -26.11 0.03 -9.67
N ASP A 314 -25.04 0.52 -10.31
CA ASP A 314 -24.71 0.18 -11.69
C ASP A 314 -24.10 -1.22 -11.76
N HIS A 315 -24.82 -2.14 -12.40
CA HIS A 315 -24.45 -3.55 -12.45
C HIS A 315 -23.10 -3.80 -13.13
N TYR A 316 -22.81 -3.10 -14.23
CA TYR A 316 -21.55 -3.28 -14.96
C TYR A 316 -20.34 -2.84 -14.11
N THR A 317 -20.44 -1.66 -13.50
CA THR A 317 -19.41 -1.14 -12.59
C THR A 317 -19.25 -2.04 -11.37
N ASP A 318 -20.35 -2.54 -10.79
CA ASP A 318 -20.31 -3.49 -9.67
C ASP A 318 -19.50 -4.74 -10.02
N MET A 319 -19.87 -5.39 -11.13
CA MET A 319 -19.17 -6.59 -11.59
C MET A 319 -17.69 -6.33 -11.83
N HIS A 320 -17.35 -5.28 -12.58
CA HIS A 320 -15.97 -4.94 -12.89
C HIS A 320 -15.14 -4.72 -11.62
N GLN A 321 -15.67 -3.98 -10.64
CA GLN A 321 -14.98 -3.75 -9.38
C GLN A 321 -14.83 -5.03 -8.56
N ARG A 322 -15.85 -5.89 -8.53
CA ARG A 322 -15.80 -7.16 -7.78
C ARG A 322 -14.76 -8.12 -8.37
N TYR A 323 -14.67 -8.25 -9.69
CA TYR A 323 -13.60 -9.04 -10.33
C TYR A 323 -12.20 -8.44 -10.12
N ARG A 324 -12.09 -7.11 -10.16
CA ARG A 324 -10.82 -6.43 -9.85
C ARG A 324 -10.40 -6.62 -8.39
N MET A 325 -11.34 -6.59 -7.45
CA MET A 325 -11.05 -6.74 -6.03
C MET A 325 -10.79 -8.21 -5.65
N SER A 326 -11.46 -9.15 -6.31
CA SER A 326 -11.22 -10.57 -6.10
C SER A 326 -9.82 -10.97 -6.58
N SER A 327 -9.32 -10.41 -7.69
CA SER A 327 -7.94 -10.65 -8.12
C SER A 327 -6.92 -10.21 -7.06
N ARG A 328 -7.17 -9.10 -6.37
CA ARG A 328 -6.32 -8.62 -5.25
C ARG A 328 -6.44 -9.50 -4.02
N LEU A 329 -7.64 -9.97 -3.70
CA LEU A 329 -7.93 -10.84 -2.56
C LEU A 329 -7.16 -12.17 -2.68
N GLU A 330 -7.32 -12.83 -3.83
CA GLU A 330 -6.82 -14.18 -4.15
C GLU A 330 -5.32 -14.22 -4.44
N SER A 331 -4.72 -13.09 -4.80
CA SER A 331 -3.28 -13.02 -5.11
C SER A 331 -2.39 -12.70 -3.91
N SER A 332 -2.92 -12.43 -2.72
CA SER A 332 -2.10 -12.03 -1.58
C SER A 332 -1.58 -13.27 -0.83
N LYS A 333 -0.24 -13.45 -0.79
CA LYS A 333 0.45 -14.58 -0.13
C LYS A 333 1.25 -14.19 1.13
N GLY A 334 1.31 -12.91 1.48
CA GLY A 334 1.98 -12.48 2.70
C GLY A 334 1.16 -12.80 3.96
N CYS A 335 1.63 -12.37 5.12
CA CYS A 335 0.98 -12.64 6.41
C CYS A 335 0.97 -11.39 7.30
N LEU A 336 0.16 -11.40 8.36
CA LEU A 336 0.41 -10.49 9.47
C LEU A 336 1.63 -11.00 10.27
N GLY A 337 2.32 -10.10 10.97
CA GLY A 337 3.43 -10.47 11.86
C GLY A 337 2.98 -11.51 12.89
N ALA A 338 3.79 -12.55 13.09
CA ALA A 338 3.47 -13.66 13.98
C ALA A 338 3.30 -13.19 15.43
N LYS A 339 4.22 -12.36 15.94
CA LYS A 339 4.14 -11.82 17.30
C LYS A 339 2.91 -10.92 17.49
N PHE A 340 2.57 -10.14 16.47
CA PHE A 340 1.38 -9.29 16.48
C PHE A 340 0.10 -10.12 16.50
N LEU A 341 0.04 -11.22 15.73
CA LEU A 341 -1.07 -12.17 15.77
C LEU A 341 -1.21 -12.80 17.16
N GLU A 342 -0.14 -13.35 17.72
CA GLU A 342 -0.14 -13.99 19.03
C GLU A 342 -0.64 -13.04 20.13
N ALA A 343 -0.20 -11.79 20.11
CA ALA A 343 -0.59 -10.79 21.09
C ALA A 343 -2.06 -10.34 20.95
N ASN A 344 -2.61 -10.33 19.72
CA ASN A 344 -3.89 -9.69 19.43
C ASN A 344 -5.01 -10.65 18.95
N TRP A 345 -4.78 -11.96 18.92
CA TRP A 345 -5.68 -12.93 18.29
C TRP A 345 -7.06 -13.04 18.96
N GLU A 346 -7.10 -13.40 20.26
CA GLU A 346 -8.37 -13.56 21.00
C GLU A 346 -8.81 -12.26 21.66
N ARG A 347 -7.87 -11.39 22.01
CA ARG A 347 -8.09 -10.06 22.60
C ARG A 347 -7.02 -9.13 22.09
N ASP A 348 -7.38 -7.88 21.84
CA ASP A 348 -6.41 -6.85 21.48
C ASP A 348 -5.60 -6.42 22.72
N ALA A 349 -4.28 -6.43 22.60
CA ALA A 349 -3.36 -6.15 23.69
C ALA A 349 -3.16 -4.65 23.95
N LEU A 350 -3.51 -3.77 23.01
CA LEU A 350 -3.23 -2.33 23.10
C LEU A 350 -3.92 -1.70 24.32
N ALA A 351 -5.13 -2.13 24.66
CA ALA A 351 -5.85 -1.65 25.84
C ALA A 351 -5.08 -1.89 27.15
N ALA A 352 -4.37 -3.02 27.25
CA ALA A 352 -3.53 -3.32 28.41
C ALA A 352 -2.25 -2.47 28.40
N MET A 353 -1.66 -2.24 27.23
CA MET A 353 -0.46 -1.40 27.08
C MET A 353 -0.74 0.06 27.47
N ILE A 354 -1.84 0.65 27.00
CA ILE A 354 -2.23 2.04 27.33
C ILE A 354 -2.41 2.23 28.84
N LYS A 355 -2.98 1.24 29.55
CA LYS A 355 -3.17 1.30 31.00
C LYS A 355 -1.88 1.13 31.81
N SER A 356 -0.83 0.57 31.20
CA SER A 356 0.45 0.30 31.85
C SER A 356 1.49 1.40 31.66
N THR A 357 1.22 2.37 30.78
CA THR A 357 2.07 3.55 30.59
C THR A 357 1.83 4.54 31.75
N PRO A 358 2.86 4.90 32.53
CA PRO A 358 2.75 5.79 33.69
C PRO A 358 2.17 7.18 33.39
#